data_AF-A0A849W1V5-F1
#
_entry.id   AF-A0A849W1V5-F1
#
_cell.length_a   1.000
_cell.length_b   1.000
_cell.length_c   1.000
_cell.angle_alpha   90.00
_cell.angle_beta   90.00
_cell.angle_gamma   90.00
#
_symmetry.space_group_name_H-M   'P 1'
#
loop_
_entity.id
_entity.type
_entity.pdbx_description
1 polymer ?
#
loop_
_entity_poly.entity_id
_entity_poly.type
_entity_poly.pdbx_seq_one_letter_code
_entity_poly.pdbx_strand_id
1 'polypeptide(L)' 'MAKSKFERNKPHVNIGTIGHVDHGKTSLTAAITKYFGEYKAY' A
#
# COMPACT_ATOMS: atom_id res chain seq x y z
N MET A 1 -19.59 -1.05 16.05
CA MET A 1 -18.26 -0.67 16.58
C MET A 1 -17.66 0.34 15.62
N ALA A 2 -17.57 1.61 16.01
CA ALA A 2 -16.85 2.58 15.18
C ALA A 2 -15.35 2.19 15.16
N LYS A 3 -14.71 2.23 13.98
CA LYS A 3 -13.25 2.09 13.92
C LYS A 3 -12.63 3.21 14.75
N SER A 4 -11.68 2.86 15.61
CA SER A 4 -10.90 3.83 16.36
C SER A 4 -10.26 4.85 15.40
N LYS A 5 -10.12 6.09 15.86
CA LYS A 5 -9.41 7.13 15.11
C LYS A 5 -7.97 6.66 14.85
N PHE A 6 -7.53 6.77 13.60
CA PHE A 6 -6.16 6.42 13.24
C PHE A 6 -5.19 7.51 13.71
N GLU A 7 -4.28 7.15 14.61
CA GLU A 7 -3.26 8.06 15.14
C GLU A 7 -1.99 7.99 14.27
N ARG A 8 -1.63 9.11 13.63
CA ARG A 8 -0.51 9.24 12.68
C ARG A 8 0.83 9.53 13.39
N ASN A 9 1.26 8.61 14.26
CA ASN A 9 2.44 8.85 15.10
C ASN A 9 3.77 8.45 14.43
N LYS A 10 3.70 7.68 13.34
CA LYS A 10 4.87 7.22 12.58
C LYS A 10 5.23 8.23 11.48
N PRO A 11 6.52 8.34 11.10
CA PRO A 11 6.93 9.10 9.92
C PRO A 11 6.12 8.68 8.69
N HIS A 12 5.57 9.66 7.97
CA HIS A 12 4.71 9.45 6.83
C HIS A 12 5.40 9.95 5.56
N VAL A 13 5.32 9.17 4.48
CA VAL A 13 5.88 9.53 3.18
C VAL A 13 4.82 9.32 2.10
N ASN A 14 4.66 10.30 1.20
CA ASN A 14 3.82 10.19 0.02
C ASN A 14 4.63 9.56 -1.12
N ILE A 15 4.17 8.44 -1.66
CA ILE A 15 4.84 7.73 -2.76
C ILE A 15 3.82 7.27 -3.82
N GLY A 16 4.31 6.93 -5.01
CA GLY A 16 3.53 6.32 -6.08
C GLY A 16 4.38 5.50 -7.04
N THR A 17 3.77 4.52 -7.70
CA THR A 17 4.43 3.65 -8.69
C THR A 17 4.13 4.17 -10.11
N ILE A 18 5.15 4.63 -10.85
CA ILE A 18 5.02 5.21 -12.20
C ILE A 18 5.80 4.39 -13.25
N GLY A 19 5.48 4.54 -14.54
CA GLY A 19 6.15 3.82 -15.64
C GLY A 19 5.24 3.44 -16.83
N HIS A 20 5.82 2.83 -17.86
CA HIS A 20 5.12 2.42 -19.10
C HIS A 20 4.08 1.31 -18.87
N VAL A 21 3.10 1.20 -19.77
CA VAL A 21 2.09 0.12 -19.73
C VAL A 21 2.78 -1.26 -19.71
N ASP A 22 2.15 -2.23 -19.05
CA ASP A 22 2.66 -3.60 -18.90
C ASP A 22 3.98 -3.81 -18.13
N HIS A 23 4.59 -2.75 -17.57
CA HIS A 23 5.78 -2.87 -16.71
C HIS A 23 5.48 -3.29 -15.26
N GLY A 24 4.29 -3.82 -14.99
CA GLY A 24 3.98 -4.44 -13.68
C GLY A 24 3.81 -3.49 -12.50
N LYS A 25 3.47 -2.21 -12.70
CA LYS A 25 3.22 -1.24 -11.60
C LYS A 25 2.21 -1.75 -10.57
N THR A 26 1.09 -2.32 -11.02
CA THR A 26 0.05 -2.90 -10.17
C THR A 26 0.57 -4.13 -9.43
N SER A 27 1.27 -5.02 -10.12
CA SER A 27 1.85 -6.24 -9.55
C SER A 27 2.87 -5.92 -8.46
N LEU A 28 3.72 -4.91 -8.69
CA LEU A 28 4.71 -4.44 -7.71
C LEU A 28 4.02 -3.88 -6.46
N THR A 29 3.02 -3.01 -6.62
CA THR A 29 2.26 -2.47 -5.50
C THR A 29 1.59 -3.60 -4.67
N ALA A 30 0.99 -4.59 -5.34
CA ALA A 30 0.39 -5.75 -4.66
C ALA A 30 1.43 -6.57 -3.87
N ALA A 31 2.63 -6.80 -4.43
CA ALA A 31 3.70 -7.51 -3.76
C ALA A 31 4.22 -6.76 -2.51
N ILE A 32 4.38 -5.43 -2.60
CA ILE A 32 4.77 -4.57 -1.47
C ILE A 32 3.73 -4.69 -0.34
N THR A 33 2.43 -4.55 -0.66
CA THR A 33 1.36 -4.67 0.35
C THR A 33 1.30 -6.08 0.94
N LYS A 34 1.50 -7.14 0.14
CA LYS A 34 1.54 -8.53 0.61
C LYS A 34 2.65 -8.78 1.62
N TYR A 35 3.83 -8.21 1.39
CA TYR A 35 5.00 -8.48 2.22
C TYR A 35 5.10 -7.57 3.45
N PHE A 36 4.78 -6.28 3.32
CA PHE A 36 4.98 -5.29 4.38
C PHE A 36 3.69 -4.75 5.01
N GLY A 37 2.52 -5.04 4.42
CA GLY A 37 1.23 -4.50 4.85
C GLY A 37 0.28 -5.57 5.41
N GLU A 38 -0.89 -5.12 5.86
CA GLU A 38 -2.01 -5.99 6.22
C GLU A 38 -2.76 -6.42 4.95
N TYR A 39 -2.09 -7.17 4.08
CA TYR A 39 -2.73 -7.67 2.87
C TYR A 39 -3.89 -8.60 3.20
N LYS A 40 -5.05 -8.33 2.61
CA LYS A 40 -6.23 -9.21 2.63
C LYS A 40 -6.57 -9.56 1.20
N ALA A 41 -6.54 -10.85 0.89
CA ALA A 41 -7.14 -11.35 -0.34
C ALA A 41 -8.64 -11.04 -0.32
N TYR A 42 -9.18 -10.77 -1.51
CA TYR A 42 -10.62 -10.59 -1.73
C TYR A 42 -11.39 -11.89 -1.47
#